data_AF-A0A1Y0MLB1-F1
#
_entry.id   AF-A0A1Y0MLB1-F1
#
_cell.length_a   1.000
_cell.length_b   1.000
_cell.length_c   1.000
_cell.angle_alpha   90.00
_cell.angle_beta   90.00
_cell.angle_gamma   90.00
#
_symmetry.space_group_name_H-M   'P 1'
#
loop_
_entity.id
_entity.type
_entity.pdbx_description
1 polymer ?
#
loop_
_entity_poly.entity_id
_entity_poly.type
_entity_poly.pdbx_seq_one_letter_code
_entity_poly.pdbx_strand_id
1 'polypeptide(L)'
;MGRYIIQAAEGVCNRLAEAMKACPEVSDTFTDSGFWYSNGETGPEWFTVTLEGDYQQRDKIDAFLKQVCEKYHLSYGNAYWG
;
A
#
# COMPACT_ATOMS: atom_id res chain seq x y z
N MET A 1 7.54 13.85 6.61
CA MET A 1 6.54 12.80 6.33
C MET A 1 6.95 12.09 5.06
N GLY A 2 6.98 10.76 5.09
CA GLY A 2 7.26 9.93 3.92
C GLY A 2 6.00 9.17 3.50
N ARG A 3 5.97 8.70 2.26
CA ARG A 3 4.87 7.90 1.73
C ARG A 3 5.32 6.48 1.50
N TYR A 4 4.62 5.52 2.08
CA TYR A 4 4.85 4.11 1.80
C TYR A 4 3.81 3.62 0.80
N ILE A 5 4.23 3.39 -0.44
CA ILE A 5 3.36 3.06 -1.56
C ILE A 5 3.43 1.56 -1.79
N ILE A 6 2.29 0.88 -1.77
CA ILE A 6 2.17 -0.56 -1.89
C ILE A 6 1.25 -0.85 -3.08
N GLN A 7 1.75 -1.57 -4.07
CA GLN A 7 0.99 -2.07 -5.21
C GLN A 7 0.45 -3.46 -4.91
N ALA A 8 -0.86 -3.64 -5.05
CA ALA A 8 -1.52 -4.94 -4.87
C ALA A 8 -2.79 -5.03 -5.72
N ALA A 9 -3.53 -6.13 -5.63
CA ALA A 9 -4.88 -6.19 -6.19
C ALA A 9 -5.84 -5.23 -5.45
N GLU A 10 -6.90 -4.77 -6.10
CA GLU A 10 -7.89 -3.83 -5.54
C GLU A 10 -8.39 -4.26 -4.14
N GLY A 11 -8.88 -5.50 -4.02
CA GLY A 11 -9.39 -6.02 -2.75
C GLY A 11 -8.34 -6.08 -1.64
N VAL A 12 -7.06 -6.29 -2.02
CA VAL A 12 -5.94 -6.25 -1.07
C VAL A 12 -5.66 -4.81 -0.65
N CYS A 13 -5.65 -3.85 -1.59
CA CYS A 13 -5.44 -2.44 -1.29
C CYS A 13 -6.50 -1.91 -0.32
N ASN A 14 -7.77 -2.22 -0.55
CA ASN A 14 -8.87 -1.84 0.34
C ASN A 14 -8.69 -2.43 1.73
N ARG A 15 -8.32 -3.72 1.82
CA ARG A 15 -8.11 -4.38 3.11
C ARG A 15 -6.91 -3.82 3.87
N LEU A 16 -5.82 -3.52 3.17
CA LEU A 16 -4.64 -2.90 3.74
C LEU A 16 -4.95 -1.47 4.21
N ALA A 17 -5.66 -0.66 3.43
CA ALA A 17 -6.04 0.69 3.82
C ALA A 17 -6.85 0.71 5.13
N GLU A 18 -7.77 -0.25 5.33
CA GLU A 18 -8.49 -0.37 6.60
C GLU A 18 -7.59 -0.87 7.75
N ALA A 19 -6.82 -1.93 7.53
CA ALA A 19 -6.03 -2.56 8.58
C ALA A 19 -4.87 -1.67 9.06
N MET A 20 -4.24 -0.90 8.16
CA MET A 20 -3.10 -0.06 8.48
C MET A 20 -3.48 1.18 9.31
N LYS A 21 -4.76 1.56 9.39
CA LYS A 21 -5.24 2.60 10.32
C LYS A 21 -5.04 2.23 11.79
N ALA A 22 -4.83 0.95 12.10
CA ALA A 22 -4.51 0.50 13.44
C ALA A 22 -3.01 0.65 13.79
N CYS A 23 -2.15 1.01 12.82
CA CYS A 23 -0.73 1.27 13.05
C CYS A 23 -0.55 2.70 13.59
N PRO A 24 -0.05 2.90 14.83
CA PRO A 24 0.12 4.24 15.41
C PRO A 24 1.05 5.17 14.62
N GLU A 25 1.98 4.60 13.85
CA GLU A 25 2.97 5.31 13.05
C GLU A 25 2.43 5.77 11.69
N VAL A 26 1.24 5.30 11.30
CA VAL A 26 0.55 5.70 10.07
C VAL A 26 -0.43 6.83 10.42
N SER A 27 -0.27 7.98 9.77
CA SER A 27 -1.14 9.14 9.97
C SER A 27 -2.34 9.14 9.04
N ASP A 28 -2.19 8.62 7.82
CA ASP A 28 -3.27 8.55 6.83
C ASP A 28 -3.08 7.38 5.85
N THR A 29 -4.15 6.98 5.19
CA THR A 29 -4.16 5.90 4.20
C THR A 29 -5.08 6.25 3.04
N PHE A 30 -4.59 6.16 1.82
CA PHE A 30 -5.42 6.36 0.62
C PHE A 30 -5.13 5.31 -0.44
N THR A 31 -6.15 4.95 -1.21
CA THR A 31 -6.03 4.04 -2.34
C THR A 31 -6.08 4.83 -3.64
N ASP A 32 -5.33 4.38 -4.64
CA ASP A 32 -5.29 5.00 -5.96
C ASP A 32 -5.28 3.91 -7.03
N SER A 33 -5.88 4.19 -8.18
CA SER A 33 -5.89 3.28 -9.32
C SER A 33 -5.71 4.03 -10.64
N GLY A 34 -5.30 3.29 -11.65
CA GLY A 34 -5.18 3.83 -13.00
C GLY A 34 -4.82 2.75 -14.00
N PHE A 35 -4.67 3.12 -15.25
CA PHE A 35 -4.30 2.18 -16.30
C PHE A 35 -2.84 2.37 -16.70
N TRP A 36 -2.16 1.29 -17.03
CA TRP A 36 -0.93 1.38 -17.79
C TRP A 36 -1.24 1.83 -19.21
N TYR A 37 -0.41 2.70 -19.78
CA TYR A 37 -0.53 3.09 -21.19
C TYR A 37 0.77 2.75 -21.90
N SER A 38 0.65 2.08 -23.06
CA SER A 38 1.79 1.78 -23.92
C SER A 38 1.36 1.88 -25.37
N ASN A 39 2.10 2.65 -26.16
CA ASN A 39 1.86 2.84 -27.60
C ASN A 39 0.41 3.21 -27.98
N GLY A 40 -0.28 3.97 -27.14
CA GLY A 40 -1.67 4.39 -27.40
C GLY A 40 -2.73 3.35 -27.06
N GLU A 41 -2.33 2.18 -26.53
CA GLU A 41 -3.24 1.16 -26.02
C GLU A 41 -3.38 1.26 -24.49
N THR A 42 -4.60 1.04 -24.01
CA THR A 42 -4.90 0.92 -22.58
C THR A 42 -4.50 -0.48 -22.12
N GLY A 43 -3.50 -0.54 -21.27
CA GLY A 43 -3.03 -1.74 -20.60
C GLY A 43 -3.85 -2.08 -19.34
N PRO A 44 -3.37 -3.04 -18.53
CA PRO A 44 -4.04 -3.45 -17.31
C PRO A 44 -4.21 -2.29 -16.31
N GLU A 45 -5.30 -2.34 -15.54
CA GLU A 45 -5.47 -1.47 -14.39
C GLU A 45 -4.48 -1.86 -13.28
N TRP A 46 -3.90 -0.87 -12.62
CA TRP A 46 -3.09 -1.00 -11.43
C TRP A 46 -3.82 -0.39 -10.24
N PHE A 47 -3.53 -0.93 -9.06
CA PHE A 47 -4.04 -0.44 -7.79
C PHE A 47 -2.90 -0.27 -6.81
N THR A 48 -2.98 0.79 -6.01
CA THR A 48 -2.04 1.04 -4.92
C THR A 48 -2.78 1.46 -3.66
N VAL A 49 -2.15 1.20 -2.52
CA VAL A 49 -2.46 1.82 -1.25
C VAL A 49 -1.21 2.59 -0.80
N THR A 50 -1.41 3.84 -0.42
CA THR A 50 -0.36 4.69 0.15
C THR A 50 -0.64 4.89 1.62
N LEU A 51 0.39 4.72 2.43
CA LEU A 51 0.40 4.99 3.86
C LEU A 51 1.26 6.23 4.09
N GLU A 52 0.68 7.27 4.69
CA GLU A 52 1.47 8.41 5.14
C GLU A 52 1.97 8.14 6.55
N GLY A 53 3.27 8.35 6.77
CA GLY A 53 3.88 8.10 8.07
C GLY A 53 5.24 8.77 8.20
N ASP A 54 5.84 8.65 9.39
CA ASP A 54 7.22 9.10 9.59
C ASP A 54 8.20 8.06 9.02
N TYR A 55 9.02 8.49 8.05
CA TYR A 55 10.05 7.64 7.45
C TYR A 55 11.06 7.14 8.49
N GLN A 56 11.28 7.86 9.59
CA GLN A 56 12.12 7.37 10.69
C GLN A 56 11.54 6.12 11.37
N GLN A 57 10.23 5.89 11.26
CA GLN A 57 9.52 4.73 11.79
C GLN A 57 9.26 3.65 10.73
N ARG A 58 9.91 3.74 9.55
CA ARG A 58 9.65 2.84 8.43
C ARG A 58 9.71 1.35 8.78
N ASP A 59 10.65 0.96 9.64
CA ASP A 59 10.84 -0.44 10.01
C ASP A 59 9.67 -0.96 10.86
N LYS A 60 9.05 -0.10 11.68
CA LYS A 60 7.84 -0.45 12.43
C LYS A 60 6.63 -0.59 11.52
N ILE A 61 6.48 0.34 10.58
CA ILE A 61 5.39 0.32 9.60
C ILE A 61 5.51 -0.92 8.72
N ASP A 62 6.72 -1.26 8.27
CA ASP A 62 6.99 -2.46 7.47
C ASP A 62 6.73 -3.75 8.26
N ALA A 63 7.15 -3.80 9.53
CA ALA A 63 6.85 -4.92 10.40
C ALA A 63 5.34 -5.09 10.64
N PHE A 64 4.61 -4.00 10.86
CA PHE A 64 3.16 -4.04 11.03
C PHE A 64 2.45 -4.48 9.75
N LEU A 65 2.89 -3.98 8.59
CA LEU A 65 2.39 -4.42 7.28
C LEU A 65 2.54 -5.94 7.11
N LYS A 66 3.71 -6.50 7.44
CA LYS A 66 3.96 -7.95 7.38
C LYS A 66 2.99 -8.73 8.28
N GLN A 67 2.79 -8.29 9.52
CA GLN A 67 1.83 -8.92 10.44
C GLN A 67 0.39 -8.88 9.90
N VAL A 68 -0.02 -7.76 9.29
CA VAL A 68 -1.34 -7.62 8.65
C VAL A 68 -1.47 -8.59 7.47
N CYS A 69 -0.44 -8.67 6.62
CA CYS A 69 -0.42 -9.60 5.50
C CYS A 69 -0.50 -11.06 5.94
N GLU A 70 0.25 -11.46 6.98
CA GLU A 70 0.20 -12.79 7.55
C GLU A 70 -1.19 -13.10 8.15
N LYS A 71 -1.74 -12.18 8.95
CA LYS A 71 -3.03 -12.35 9.62
C LYS A 71 -4.20 -12.51 8.66
N TYR A 72 -4.20 -11.77 7.55
CA TYR A 72 -5.30 -11.78 6.58
C TYR A 72 -4.99 -12.60 5.33
N HIS A 73 -3.86 -13.32 5.31
CA HIS A 73 -3.38 -14.07 4.14
C HIS A 73 -3.35 -13.23 2.85
N LEU A 74 -2.87 -12.00 2.96
CA LEU A 74 -2.76 -11.06 1.84
C LEU A 74 -1.38 -11.14 1.20
N SER A 75 -1.31 -10.83 -0.09
CA SER A 75 -0.06 -10.68 -0.84
C SER A 75 -0.10 -9.39 -1.63
N TYR A 76 1.03 -8.68 -1.68
CA TYR A 76 1.21 -7.48 -2.49
C TYR A 76 2.34 -7.71 -3.50
N GLY A 77 2.33 -6.95 -4.60
CA GLY A 77 3.31 -7.08 -5.67
C GLY A 77 4.60 -6.32 -5.37
N ASN A 78 4.49 -5.02 -5.11
CA ASN A 78 5.64 -4.16 -4.84
C ASN A 78 5.33 -3.20 -3.69
N ALA A 79 6.34 -2.79 -2.94
CA ALA A 79 6.22 -1.80 -1.88
C ALA A 79 7.50 -0.96 -1.80
N TYR A 80 7.36 0.36 -1.74
CA TYR A 80 8.51 1.27 -1.68
C TYR A 80 8.15 2.59 -1.01
N TRP A 81 9.16 3.19 -0.38
CA TRP A 81 9.05 4.54 0.18
C TRP A 81 9.33 5.59 -0.90
N GLY A 82 8.45 6.58 -0.99
CA GLY A 82 8.57 7.76 -1.85
C GLY A 82 8.44 9.07 -1.08
#